data_AF-A0AAN5NCM0-F1
#
_entry.id   AF-A0AAN5NCM0-F1
#
_cell.length_a   1.000
_cell.length_b   1.000
_cell.length_c   1.000
_cell.angle_alpha   90.00
_cell.angle_beta   90.00
_cell.angle_gamma   90.00
#
_symmetry.space_group_name_H-M   'P 1'
#
loop_
_entity.id
_entity.type
_entity.pdbx_description
1 polymer ?
#
loop_
_entity_poly.entity_id
_entity_poly.type
_entity_poly.pdbx_seq_one_letter_code
_entity_poly.pdbx_strand_id
1 'polypeptide(L)'
;MSLRKNIKLTVKDYDIFLSSSLKFWQYDILTLTFEIEEFGIEISNGIKTRVITPINSLSAIILIENPNQQDIVEAAQIVENKVTFKLKKEHTKNLGITKLQIKLKDSDGCKVTLPPFDMEIREPIGIENGDVARCGKFLTNELTVGEGLSEEELKQNSELELVDWQDNITPVSANNLNAFKKKIKANESTINSIVNKVNILEDNLNKNKINIFKGQFLASEGQNNFDIPHEVLTNDILLIYFNGLNLQKDINYSISNKTITTPTLTKGDEISWILIKNGILQ
;
A
#
# COMPACT_ATOMS: atom_id res chain seq x y z
N MET A 1 7.36 27.88 20.84
CA MET A 1 7.32 29.17 20.13
C MET A 1 6.08 29.19 19.24
N SER A 2 5.39 30.32 19.06
CA SER A 2 4.23 30.41 18.15
C SER A 2 4.42 31.52 17.12
N LEU A 3 3.99 31.27 15.89
CA LEU A 3 3.94 32.29 14.84
C LEU A 3 2.79 33.26 15.15
N ARG A 4 3.10 34.54 15.31
CA ARG A 4 2.11 35.58 15.62
C ARG A 4 1.72 36.31 14.36
N LYS A 5 0.41 36.46 14.13
CA LYS A 5 -0.12 37.22 13.00
C LYS A 5 -1.32 38.04 13.43
N ASN A 6 -1.29 39.33 13.09
CA ASN A 6 -2.42 40.25 13.28
C ASN A 6 -3.12 40.43 11.92
N ILE A 7 -4.43 40.25 11.90
CA ILE A 7 -5.26 40.29 10.70
C ILE A 7 -6.41 41.24 10.94
N LYS A 8 -6.64 42.13 9.99
CA LYS A 8 -7.84 42.95 9.96
C LYS A 8 -8.93 42.18 9.24
N LEU A 9 -10.05 41.96 9.90
CA LEU A 9 -11.20 41.19 9.39
C LEU A 9 -12.35 42.16 9.21
N THR A 10 -12.59 42.57 7.96
CA THR A 10 -13.68 43.48 7.62
C THR A 10 -14.89 42.67 7.16
N VAL A 11 -16.03 42.88 7.82
CA VAL A 11 -17.31 42.29 7.45
C VAL A 11 -18.08 43.29 6.58
N LYS A 12 -18.46 42.86 5.38
CA LYS A 12 -19.23 43.68 4.44
C LYS A 12 -20.17 42.79 3.63
N ASP A 13 -21.45 43.14 3.57
CA ASP A 13 -22.46 42.42 2.78
C ASP A 13 -22.52 40.90 3.09
N TYR A 14 -22.26 40.54 4.36
CA TYR A 14 -22.16 39.14 4.81
C TYR A 14 -20.99 38.34 4.19
N ASP A 15 -19.98 39.05 3.68
CA ASP A 15 -18.68 38.51 3.30
C ASP A 15 -17.57 39.01 4.22
N ILE A 16 -16.44 38.30 4.22
CA ILE A 16 -15.24 38.66 4.97
C ILE A 16 -14.08 39.01 4.03
N PHE A 17 -13.44 40.14 4.33
CA PHE A 17 -12.21 40.58 3.69
C PHE A 17 -11.08 40.63 4.72
N LEU A 18 -10.02 39.89 4.47
CA LEU A 18 -8.84 39.84 5.35
C LEU A 18 -7.75 40.76 4.80
N SER A 19 -7.06 41.50 5.67
CA SER A 19 -5.90 42.33 5.27
C SER A 19 -4.71 41.51 4.77
N SER A 20 -4.68 40.22 5.05
CA SER A 20 -3.67 39.30 4.54
C SER A 20 -4.20 37.88 4.47
N SER A 21 -3.73 37.10 3.48
CA SER A 21 -4.10 35.69 3.35
C SER A 21 -3.58 34.88 4.53
N LEU A 22 -4.38 33.93 5.01
CA LEU A 22 -3.99 32.97 6.04
C LEU A 22 -3.35 31.76 5.36
N LYS A 23 -2.02 31.77 5.26
CA LYS A 23 -1.22 30.70 4.66
C LYS A 23 -0.12 30.31 5.64
N PHE A 24 -0.11 29.07 6.08
CA PHE A 24 0.77 28.56 7.12
C PHE A 24 1.32 27.18 6.77
N TRP A 25 2.31 26.70 7.51
CA TRP A 25 2.87 25.37 7.34
C TRP A 25 2.20 24.37 8.28
N GLN A 26 2.20 23.11 7.86
CA GLN A 26 1.72 22.00 8.67
C GLN A 26 2.44 21.96 10.03
N TYR A 27 1.68 21.73 11.10
CA TYR A 27 2.17 21.64 12.48
C TYR A 27 2.70 22.94 13.10
N ASP A 28 2.54 24.09 12.45
CA ASP A 28 2.83 25.37 13.09
C ASP A 28 1.86 25.63 14.26
N ILE A 29 2.41 26.13 15.38
CA ILE A 29 1.60 26.72 16.45
C ILE A 29 1.38 28.19 16.11
N LEU A 30 0.11 28.60 15.96
CA LEU A 30 -0.25 29.95 15.53
C LEU A 30 -0.87 30.73 16.68
N THR A 31 -0.64 32.03 16.69
CA THR A 31 -1.36 33.00 17.51
C THR A 31 -1.92 34.05 16.57
N LEU A 32 -3.22 33.96 16.31
CA LEU A 32 -3.93 34.79 15.34
C LEU A 32 -4.75 35.82 16.09
N THR A 33 -4.48 37.09 15.84
CA THR A 33 -5.27 38.21 16.37
C THR A 33 -6.10 38.80 15.25
N PHE A 34 -7.42 38.77 15.39
CA PHE A 34 -8.34 39.38 14.43
C PHE A 34 -8.85 40.70 15.00
N GLU A 35 -8.56 41.80 14.30
CA GLU A 35 -9.19 43.10 14.50
C GLU A 35 -10.44 43.16 13.64
N ILE A 36 -11.61 43.04 14.28
CA ILE A 36 -12.88 42.88 13.60
C ILE A 36 -13.48 44.26 13.33
N GLU A 37 -13.72 44.56 12.06
CA GLU A 37 -14.43 45.76 11.62
C GLU A 37 -15.75 45.37 10.96
N GLU A 38 -16.84 45.61 11.69
CA GLU A 38 -18.17 45.63 11.13
C GLU A 38 -18.65 47.08 11.07
N PHE A 39 -19.20 47.49 9.92
CA PHE A 39 -19.63 48.86 9.74
C PHE A 39 -21.14 49.00 9.89
N GLY A 40 -21.56 49.77 10.89
CA GLY A 40 -22.93 50.21 11.06
C GLY A 40 -23.20 51.54 10.36
N ILE A 41 -24.48 51.94 10.38
CA ILE A 41 -24.91 53.29 10.02
C ILE A 41 -25.32 53.99 11.30
N GLU A 42 -24.61 55.05 11.66
CA GLU A 42 -25.03 55.97 12.70
C GLU A 42 -25.80 57.13 12.06
N ILE A 43 -26.89 57.53 12.69
CA ILE A 43 -27.71 58.68 12.24
C ILE A 43 -27.59 59.76 13.30
N SER A 44 -26.74 60.75 13.03
CA SER A 44 -26.56 61.92 13.89
C SER A 44 -27.07 63.15 13.15
N ASN A 45 -28.04 63.87 13.75
CA ASN A 45 -28.70 65.05 13.15
C ASN A 45 -29.24 64.82 11.72
N GLY A 46 -29.75 63.61 11.42
CA GLY A 46 -30.31 63.26 10.11
C GLY A 46 -29.29 62.92 9.02
N ILE A 47 -27.99 63.02 9.31
CA ILE A 47 -26.90 62.62 8.41
C ILE A 47 -26.52 61.17 8.73
N LYS A 48 -26.52 60.32 7.70
CA LYS A 48 -26.10 58.92 7.81
C LYS A 48 -24.58 58.85 7.65
N THR A 49 -23.88 58.49 8.72
CA THR A 49 -22.43 58.27 8.70
C THR A 49 -22.12 56.80 8.92
N ARG A 50 -21.19 56.27 8.11
CA ARG A 50 -20.68 54.92 8.30
C ARG A 50 -19.68 54.94 9.45
N VAL A 51 -19.92 54.12 10.48
CA VAL A 51 -19.05 54.02 11.65
C VAL A 51 -18.71 52.57 11.92
N ILE A 52 -17.57 52.32 12.54
CA ILE A 52 -17.20 50.98 13.01
C ILE A 52 -18.08 50.67 14.22
N THR A 53 -18.84 49.59 14.15
CA THR A 53 -19.63 49.10 15.27
C THR A 53 -18.67 48.50 16.31
N PRO A 54 -18.68 48.98 17.56
CA PRO A 54 -17.86 48.37 18.61
C PRO A 54 -18.36 46.95 18.89
N ILE A 55 -17.43 46.01 18.94
CA ILE A 55 -17.69 44.61 19.25
C ILE A 55 -17.31 44.39 20.71
N ASN A 56 -18.30 44.53 21.59
CA ASN A 56 -18.14 44.29 23.03
C ASN A 56 -18.40 42.82 23.35
N SER A 57 -17.50 41.93 22.92
CA SER A 57 -17.66 40.49 23.17
C SER A 57 -17.11 40.10 24.54
N LEU A 58 -17.87 39.28 25.28
CA LEU A 58 -17.43 38.67 26.54
C LEU A 58 -16.68 37.36 26.28
N SER A 59 -17.11 36.61 25.26
CA SER A 59 -16.40 35.42 24.79
C SER A 59 -16.45 35.29 23.27
N ALA A 60 -15.48 34.56 22.73
CA ALA A 60 -15.38 34.28 21.32
C ALA A 60 -14.82 32.87 21.09
N ILE A 61 -15.33 32.20 20.07
CA ILE A 61 -14.81 30.93 19.59
C ILE A 61 -14.52 31.02 18.10
N ILE A 62 -13.51 30.28 17.64
CA ILE A 62 -13.28 30.03 16.22
C ILE A 62 -13.52 28.55 15.95
N LEU A 63 -14.34 28.31 14.95
CA LEU A 63 -14.65 26.99 14.43
C LEU A 63 -13.71 26.69 13.27
N ILE A 64 -13.14 25.49 13.26
CA ILE A 64 -12.21 25.03 12.22
C ILE A 64 -12.80 23.79 11.58
N GLU A 65 -13.02 23.83 10.27
CA GLU A 65 -13.51 22.70 9.50
C GLU A 65 -12.41 21.65 9.32
N ASN A 66 -12.65 20.43 9.81
CA ASN A 66 -11.80 19.27 9.54
C ASN A 66 -12.58 18.20 8.74
N PRO A 67 -11.88 17.30 8.02
CA PRO A 67 -12.53 16.32 7.15
C PRO A 67 -13.60 15.44 7.81
N ASN A 68 -13.46 15.17 9.11
CA ASN A 68 -14.34 14.25 9.85
C ASN A 68 -15.04 14.90 11.05
N GLN A 69 -14.67 16.13 11.41
CA GLN A 69 -15.15 16.79 12.62
C GLN A 69 -14.98 18.32 12.53
N GLN A 70 -15.51 19.03 13.52
CA GLN A 70 -15.28 20.46 13.69
C GLN A 70 -14.49 20.67 14.97
N ASP A 71 -13.36 21.34 14.89
CA ASP A 71 -12.64 21.76 16.09
C ASP A 71 -13.16 23.12 16.55
N ILE A 72 -13.19 23.32 17.86
CA ILE A 72 -13.62 24.56 18.50
C ILE A 72 -12.46 25.09 19.33
N VAL A 73 -12.02 26.31 19.04
CA VAL A 73 -10.95 26.97 19.79
C VAL A 73 -11.50 28.23 20.45
N GLU A 74 -11.41 28.29 21.78
CA GLU A 74 -11.78 29.48 22.55
C GLU A 74 -10.74 30.60 22.40
N ALA A 75 -11.21 31.84 22.45
CA ALA A 75 -10.34 33.00 22.42
C ALA A 75 -9.46 33.03 23.68
N ALA A 76 -8.15 33.14 23.46
CA ALA A 76 -7.18 33.31 24.53
C ALA A 76 -7.21 34.71 25.13
N GLN A 77 -7.64 35.71 24.35
CA GLN A 77 -7.75 37.10 24.79
C GLN A 77 -8.74 37.88 23.92
N ILE A 78 -9.52 38.76 24.55
CA ILE A 78 -10.37 39.74 23.89
C ILE A 78 -10.04 41.11 24.48
N VAL A 79 -9.66 42.07 23.63
CA VAL A 79 -9.40 43.46 24.02
C VAL A 79 -10.01 44.35 22.95
N GLU A 80 -11.02 45.13 23.32
CA GLU A 80 -11.79 45.95 22.38
C GLU A 80 -12.27 45.10 21.19
N ASN A 81 -12.04 45.54 19.95
CA ASN A 81 -12.41 44.81 18.73
C ASN A 81 -11.39 43.74 18.32
N LYS A 82 -10.45 43.37 19.19
CA LYS A 82 -9.40 42.40 18.90
C LYS A 82 -9.63 41.09 19.64
N VAL A 83 -9.72 40.01 18.87
CA VAL A 83 -9.89 38.66 19.39
C VAL A 83 -8.65 37.83 19.03
N THR A 84 -8.01 37.23 20.03
CA THR A 84 -6.81 36.42 19.84
C THR A 84 -7.11 34.95 20.05
N PHE A 85 -6.79 34.11 19.06
CA PHE A 85 -6.88 32.66 19.14
C PHE A 85 -5.49 32.03 19.11
N LYS A 86 -5.30 30.95 19.88
CA LYS A 86 -4.08 30.13 19.88
C LYS A 86 -4.38 28.79 19.24
N LEU A 87 -3.93 28.59 18.01
CA LEU A 87 -4.09 27.35 17.28
C LEU A 87 -2.84 26.50 17.53
N LYS A 88 -3.04 25.35 18.15
CA LYS A 88 -2.01 24.34 18.39
C LYS A 88 -1.80 23.42 17.17
N LYS A 89 -0.82 22.52 17.24
CA LYS A 89 -0.38 21.63 16.14
C LYS A 89 -1.51 20.79 15.54
N GLU A 90 -2.46 20.36 16.35
CA GLU A 90 -3.62 19.58 15.92
C GLU A 90 -4.51 20.34 14.93
N HIS A 91 -4.61 21.67 15.08
CA HIS A 91 -5.43 22.54 14.23
C HIS A 91 -4.76 22.90 12.89
N THR A 92 -3.45 22.64 12.76
CA THR A 92 -2.65 22.88 11.54
C THR A 92 -2.11 21.57 10.95
N LYS A 93 -2.71 20.43 11.34
CA LYS A 93 -2.31 19.10 10.88
C LYS A 93 -2.73 18.80 9.45
N ASN A 94 -3.94 19.22 9.05
CA ASN A 94 -4.53 18.81 7.78
C ASN A 94 -4.09 19.76 6.66
N LEU A 95 -3.56 19.20 5.56
CA LEU A 95 -3.11 19.97 4.40
C LEU A 95 -4.30 20.48 3.57
N GLY A 96 -4.12 21.62 2.89
CA GLY A 96 -5.09 22.20 1.97
C GLY A 96 -5.83 23.40 2.56
N ILE A 97 -6.97 23.73 1.96
CA ILE A 97 -7.82 24.85 2.37
C ILE A 97 -8.84 24.34 3.39
N THR A 98 -8.91 24.98 4.55
CA THR A 98 -9.91 24.76 5.60
C THR A 98 -10.74 26.04 5.82
N LYS A 99 -12.02 25.87 6.13
CA LYS A 99 -12.91 26.98 6.49
C LYS A 99 -12.86 27.28 7.97
N LEU A 100 -12.81 28.56 8.28
CA LEU A 100 -12.86 29.13 9.60
C LEU A 100 -14.15 29.93 9.78
N GLN A 101 -14.73 29.91 10.98
CA GLN A 101 -15.86 30.78 11.32
C GLN A 101 -15.77 31.27 12.77
N ILE A 102 -15.88 32.58 12.97
CA ILE A 102 -15.85 33.18 14.31
C ILE A 102 -17.27 33.37 14.82
N LYS A 103 -17.48 32.99 16.09
CA LYS A 103 -18.71 33.27 16.84
C LYS A 103 -18.38 34.07 18.09
N LEU A 104 -19.16 35.12 18.30
CA LEU A 104 -19.01 36.09 19.38
C LEU A 104 -20.22 36.00 20.31
N LYS A 105 -20.01 36.16 21.60
CA LYS A 105 -21.07 36.21 22.61
C LYS A 105 -20.81 37.33 23.61
N ASP A 106 -21.85 38.12 23.91
CA ASP A 106 -21.77 39.21 24.89
C ASP A 106 -22.32 38.80 26.27
N SER A 107 -22.36 39.77 27.19
CA SER A 107 -22.88 39.61 28.55
C SER A 107 -24.38 39.36 28.62
N ASP A 108 -25.13 39.86 27.64
CA ASP A 108 -26.59 39.74 27.59
C ASP A 108 -27.03 38.41 26.97
N GLY A 109 -26.06 37.61 26.53
CA GLY A 109 -26.27 36.29 25.93
C GLY A 109 -26.58 36.37 24.43
N CYS A 110 -26.50 37.55 23.82
CA CYS A 110 -26.61 37.71 22.38
C CYS A 110 -25.41 37.06 21.69
N LYS A 111 -25.66 36.49 20.51
CA LYS A 111 -24.66 35.75 19.73
C LYS A 111 -24.59 36.32 18.33
N VAL A 112 -23.38 36.65 17.89
CA VAL A 112 -23.10 37.07 16.51
C VAL A 112 -22.23 36.00 15.86
N THR A 113 -22.65 35.51 14.69
CA THR A 113 -21.87 34.58 13.88
C THR A 113 -21.36 35.32 12.66
N LEU A 114 -20.04 35.42 12.52
CA LEU A 114 -19.45 36.05 11.34
C LEU A 114 -19.51 35.09 10.14
N PRO A 115 -19.44 35.60 8.91
CA PRO A 115 -19.31 34.75 7.72
C PRO A 115 -18.08 33.81 7.81
N PRO A 116 -18.05 32.70 7.06
CA PRO A 116 -16.86 31.85 6.99
C PRO A 116 -15.76 32.49 6.12
N PHE A 117 -14.51 32.12 6.38
CA PHE A 117 -13.34 32.52 5.59
C PHE A 117 -12.28 31.41 5.55
N ASP A 118 -11.35 31.49 4.61
CA ASP A 118 -10.43 30.39 4.33
C ASP A 118 -9.06 30.56 5.00
N MET A 119 -8.48 29.42 5.38
CA MET A 119 -7.08 29.27 5.77
C MET A 119 -6.44 28.13 4.96
N GLU A 120 -5.24 28.36 4.45
CA GLU A 120 -4.47 27.37 3.68
C GLU A 120 -3.30 26.84 4.51
N ILE A 121 -3.24 25.52 4.70
CA ILE A 121 -2.14 24.80 5.33
C ILE A 121 -1.32 24.09 4.24
N ARG A 122 -0.02 24.34 4.20
CA ARG A 122 0.91 23.81 3.20
C ARG A 122 1.93 22.86 3.82
N GLU A 123 2.50 22.00 2.97
CA GLU A 123 3.58 21.09 3.36
C GLU A 123 4.92 21.82 3.44
N PRO A 124 5.65 21.77 4.57
CA PRO A 124 6.96 22.40 4.68
C PRO A 124 8.00 21.73 3.76
N ILE A 125 8.98 22.50 3.28
CA ILE A 125 10.03 22.03 2.34
C ILE A 125 10.95 20.96 2.99
N GLY A 126 10.94 20.86 4.31
CA GLY A 126 11.57 19.78 5.06
C GLY A 126 10.93 19.65 6.43
N ILE A 127 10.71 18.41 6.86
CA ILE A 127 10.44 18.10 8.26
C ILE A 127 11.81 18.14 8.93
N GLU A 128 12.08 19.12 9.80
CA GLU A 128 13.23 19.00 10.70
C GLU A 128 13.09 17.66 11.42
N ASN A 129 14.12 16.80 11.30
CA ASN A 129 14.19 15.49 11.96
C ASN A 129 14.10 15.67 13.49
N GLY A 130 12.88 15.87 13.99
CA GLY A 130 12.62 16.37 15.34
C GLY A 130 11.14 16.31 15.70
N ASP A 131 10.25 16.68 14.77
CA ASP A 131 8.80 16.48 14.90
C ASP A 131 8.36 15.28 14.04
N VAL A 132 8.98 14.14 14.33
CA VAL A 132 8.55 12.84 13.79
C VAL A 132 7.21 12.54 14.46
N ALA A 133 6.16 12.36 13.66
CA ALA A 133 5.00 11.60 14.10
C ALA A 133 5.52 10.32 14.77
N ARG A 134 5.12 10.05 16.03
CA ARG A 134 5.44 8.78 16.69
C ARG A 134 4.66 7.64 16.02
N CYS A 135 5.15 7.22 14.87
CA CYS A 135 5.12 5.84 14.42
C CYS A 135 6.58 5.42 14.37
N GLY A 136 7.02 4.65 15.37
CA GLY A 136 8.33 3.99 15.43
C GLY A 136 9.49 4.76 14.79
N LYS A 137 10.21 5.57 15.58
CA LYS A 137 11.58 5.94 15.23
C LYS A 137 12.41 4.64 15.24
N PHE A 138 12.42 3.92 14.12
CA PHE A 138 13.30 2.79 13.89
C PHE A 138 14.71 3.35 13.73
N LEU A 139 15.39 3.50 14.87
CA LEU A 139 16.81 3.73 14.93
C LEU A 139 17.50 2.39 15.14
N THR A 140 18.39 2.11 14.19
CA THR A 140 19.54 1.19 14.21
C THR A 140 19.31 -0.30 13.90
N ASN A 141 20.36 -0.85 13.30
CA ASN A 141 20.45 -2.12 12.57
C ASN A 141 20.34 -3.40 13.42
N GLU A 142 19.86 -3.36 14.66
CA GLU A 142 19.60 -4.57 15.44
C GLU A 142 18.31 -4.41 16.24
N LEU A 143 17.40 -5.36 16.06
CA LEU A 143 16.06 -5.35 16.67
C LEU A 143 16.16 -5.71 18.16
N THR A 144 16.27 -4.71 19.02
CA THR A 144 16.02 -4.87 20.46
C THR A 144 14.93 -3.88 20.86
N VAL A 145 13.71 -4.40 21.06
CA VAL A 145 12.53 -3.62 21.40
C VAL A 145 12.47 -3.51 22.93
N GLY A 146 12.35 -2.28 23.45
CA GLY A 146 12.19 -2.02 24.88
C GLY A 146 10.84 -2.51 25.43
N GLU A 147 10.78 -2.69 26.74
CA GLU A 147 9.58 -3.09 27.48
C GLU A 147 8.45 -2.06 27.28
N GLY A 148 7.23 -2.55 27.00
CA GLY A 148 6.06 -1.68 26.86
C GLY A 148 5.65 -1.11 28.22
N LEU A 149 5.27 0.17 28.25
CA LEU A 149 4.76 0.82 29.46
C LEU A 149 3.37 0.26 29.82
N SER A 150 3.10 0.07 31.12
CA SER A 150 1.77 -0.28 31.63
C SER A 150 0.81 0.91 31.54
N GLU A 151 -0.49 0.62 31.65
CA GLU A 151 -1.54 1.66 31.69
C GLU A 151 -1.34 2.63 32.87
N GLU A 152 -0.83 2.14 34.02
CA GLU A 152 -0.49 3.00 35.15
C GLU A 152 0.71 3.91 34.86
N GLU A 153 1.73 3.42 34.16
CA GLU A 153 2.93 4.20 33.79
C GLU A 153 2.62 5.30 32.76
N LEU A 154 1.62 5.07 31.90
CA LEU A 154 1.09 6.08 30.98
C LEU A 154 0.27 7.15 31.72
N LYS A 155 -0.56 6.76 32.70
CA LYS A 155 -1.37 7.70 33.51
C LYS A 155 -0.52 8.65 34.38
N GLN A 156 0.71 8.26 34.72
CA GLN A 156 1.65 9.12 35.45
C GLN A 156 2.41 10.11 34.56
N ASN A 157 2.44 9.91 33.24
CA ASN A 157 3.04 10.84 32.30
C ASN A 157 1.99 11.86 31.83
N SER A 158 1.89 12.97 32.55
CA SER A 158 0.91 14.06 32.36
C SER A 158 0.97 14.81 31.03
N GLU A 159 1.83 14.39 30.09
CA GLU A 159 2.01 15.02 28.77
C GLU A 159 1.45 14.19 27.60
N LEU A 160 0.96 12.98 27.86
CA LEU A 160 0.35 12.14 26.82
C LEU A 160 -1.17 12.29 26.89
N GLU A 161 -1.76 12.95 25.88
CA GLU A 161 -3.20 12.87 25.65
C GLU A 161 -3.57 11.38 25.53
N LEU A 162 -4.49 10.95 26.40
CA LEU A 162 -5.06 9.60 26.39
C LEU A 162 -5.74 9.40 25.05
N VAL A 163 -5.03 8.75 24.12
CA VAL A 163 -5.64 8.19 22.91
C VAL A 163 -6.74 7.23 23.37
N ASP A 164 -7.93 7.34 22.81
CA ASP A 164 -9.07 6.45 23.08
C ASP A 164 -8.60 5.00 23.06
N TRP A 165 -8.43 4.41 24.24
CA TRP A 165 -8.08 3.01 24.39
C TRP A 165 -9.25 2.20 23.85
N GLN A 166 -9.01 1.50 22.74
CA GLN A 166 -9.99 0.56 22.24
C GLN A 166 -9.79 -0.78 22.96
N ASP A 167 -10.79 -1.15 23.75
CA ASP A 167 -10.85 -2.47 24.38
C ASP A 167 -10.73 -3.57 23.33
N ASN A 168 -10.00 -4.65 23.67
CA ASN A 168 -9.72 -5.81 22.84
C ASN A 168 -8.75 -5.62 21.66
N ILE A 169 -8.06 -4.48 21.56
CA ILE A 169 -6.90 -4.39 20.65
C ILE A 169 -5.67 -4.97 21.35
N THR A 170 -5.15 -6.07 20.81
CA THR A 170 -3.82 -6.56 21.21
C THR A 170 -2.79 -5.52 20.76
N PRO A 171 -2.08 -4.83 21.69
CA PRO A 171 -1.08 -3.85 21.30
C PRO A 171 0.01 -4.53 20.48
N VAL A 172 0.55 -3.80 19.50
CA VAL A 172 1.76 -4.24 18.79
C VAL A 172 2.91 -4.18 19.80
N SER A 173 3.22 -5.33 20.41
CA SER A 173 4.35 -5.50 21.32
C SER A 173 5.52 -6.18 20.62
N ALA A 174 6.71 -6.02 21.20
CA ALA A 174 7.91 -6.78 20.82
C ALA A 174 7.63 -8.28 20.72
N ASN A 175 6.93 -8.84 21.70
CA ASN A 175 6.64 -10.26 21.80
C ASN A 175 5.71 -10.73 20.68
N ASN A 176 4.66 -9.96 20.38
CA ASN A 176 3.71 -10.28 19.33
C ASN A 176 4.37 -10.17 17.96
N LEU A 177 5.15 -9.11 17.72
CA LEU A 177 5.89 -8.92 16.47
C LEU A 177 6.97 -10.00 16.27
N ASN A 178 7.70 -10.37 17.33
CA ASN A 178 8.68 -11.46 17.29
C ASN A 178 8.01 -12.81 17.05
N ALA A 179 6.83 -13.06 17.63
CA ALA A 179 6.04 -14.26 17.36
C ALA A 179 5.59 -14.30 15.90
N PHE A 180 5.12 -13.18 15.34
CA PHE A 180 4.80 -13.07 13.90
C PHE A 180 6.03 -13.31 13.02
N LYS A 181 7.16 -12.68 13.32
CA LYS A 181 8.42 -12.86 12.59
C LYS A 181 8.89 -14.31 12.62
N LYS A 182 8.76 -14.99 13.77
CA LYS A 182 9.08 -16.42 13.91
C LYS A 182 8.16 -17.29 13.05
N LYS A 183 6.85 -17.01 13.03
CA LYS A 183 5.88 -17.71 12.16
C LYS A 183 6.21 -17.50 10.68
N ILE A 184 6.55 -16.28 10.27
CA ILE A 184 6.94 -15.97 8.88
C ILE A 184 8.19 -16.78 8.48
N LYS A 185 9.25 -16.77 9.30
CA LYS A 185 10.46 -17.56 9.03
C LYS A 185 10.18 -19.07 8.96
N ALA A 186 9.30 -19.59 9.81
CA ALA A 186 8.90 -21.00 9.78
C ALA A 186 8.14 -21.36 8.48
N ASN A 187 7.26 -20.47 8.03
CA ASN A 187 6.54 -20.62 6.77
C ASN A 187 7.49 -20.57 5.57
N GLU A 188 8.44 -19.64 5.56
CA GLU A 188 9.48 -19.52 4.51
C GLU A 188 10.30 -20.80 4.39
N SER A 189 10.74 -21.37 5.52
CA SER A 189 11.45 -22.66 5.55
C SER A 189 10.59 -23.81 4.99
N THR A 190 9.30 -23.82 5.34
CA THR A 190 8.35 -24.84 4.85
C THR A 190 8.14 -24.72 3.34
N ILE A 191 7.95 -23.50 2.83
CA ILE A 191 7.80 -23.22 1.39
C ILE A 191 9.05 -23.69 0.63
N ASN A 192 10.25 -23.35 1.11
CA ASN A 192 11.50 -23.77 0.47
C ASN A 192 11.63 -25.31 0.42
N SER A 193 11.19 -26.03 1.47
CA SER A 193 11.16 -27.49 1.46
C SER A 193 10.18 -28.05 0.41
N ILE A 194 9.01 -27.44 0.26
CA ILE A 194 8.01 -27.85 -0.73
C ILE A 194 8.54 -27.61 -2.15
N VAL A 195 9.12 -26.44 -2.42
CA VAL A 195 9.71 -26.12 -3.73
C VAL A 195 10.78 -27.14 -4.13
N ASN A 196 11.68 -27.51 -3.20
CA ASN A 196 12.68 -28.54 -3.47
C ASN A 196 12.06 -29.90 -3.80
N LYS A 197 11.00 -30.31 -3.11
CA LYS A 197 10.29 -31.57 -3.41
C LYS A 197 9.63 -31.53 -4.79
N VAL A 198 9.02 -30.40 -5.16
CA VAL A 198 8.39 -30.22 -6.48
C VAL A 198 9.44 -30.34 -7.59
N ASN A 199 10.59 -29.68 -7.45
CA ASN A 199 11.67 -29.75 -8.44
C ASN A 199 12.18 -31.18 -8.63
N ILE A 200 12.37 -31.94 -7.54
CA ILE A 200 12.77 -33.35 -7.61
C ILE A 200 11.72 -34.21 -8.33
N LEU A 201 10.42 -33.96 -8.06
CA LEU A 201 9.34 -34.67 -8.74
C LEU A 201 9.27 -34.34 -10.23
N GLU A 202 9.47 -33.08 -10.60
CA GLU A 202 9.51 -32.63 -11.99
C GLU A 202 10.70 -33.27 -12.74
N ASP A 203 11.88 -33.29 -12.14
CA ASP A 203 13.05 -33.97 -12.68
C ASP A 203 12.80 -35.47 -12.89
N ASN A 204 12.18 -36.13 -11.91
CA ASN A 204 11.83 -37.55 -12.01
C ASN A 204 10.78 -37.81 -13.10
N LEU A 205 9.77 -36.94 -13.22
CA LEU A 205 8.76 -37.04 -14.26
C LEU A 205 9.39 -36.87 -15.65
N ASN A 206 10.31 -35.91 -15.80
CA ASN A 206 11.01 -35.66 -17.05
C ASN A 206 11.97 -36.79 -17.43
N LYS A 207 12.67 -37.39 -16.46
CA LYS A 207 13.51 -38.59 -16.68
C LYS A 207 12.71 -39.82 -17.07
N ASN A 208 11.49 -39.95 -16.57
CA ASN A 208 10.62 -41.12 -16.82
C ASN A 208 9.65 -40.94 -18.00
N LYS A 209 9.84 -39.92 -18.86
CA LYS A 209 9.07 -39.80 -20.10
C LYS A 209 9.46 -40.94 -21.05
N ILE A 210 8.52 -41.83 -21.29
CA ILE A 210 8.62 -42.91 -22.28
C ILE A 210 8.01 -42.38 -23.59
N ASN A 211 8.83 -42.29 -24.63
CA ASN A 211 8.36 -41.93 -25.96
C ASN A 211 8.18 -43.21 -26.78
N ILE A 212 6.98 -43.44 -27.32
CA ILE A 212 6.65 -44.60 -28.13
C ILE A 212 6.36 -44.14 -29.56
N PHE A 213 7.18 -44.58 -30.50
CA PHE A 213 7.01 -44.38 -31.92
C PHE A 213 6.61 -45.69 -32.57
N LYS A 214 5.74 -45.63 -33.57
CA LYS A 214 5.29 -46.81 -34.31
C LYS A 214 5.07 -46.48 -35.77
N GLY A 215 5.20 -47.48 -36.62
CA GLY A 215 4.90 -47.39 -38.04
C GLY A 215 4.61 -48.75 -38.63
N GLN A 216 3.98 -48.74 -39.80
CA GLN A 216 3.64 -49.94 -40.55
C GLN A 216 3.68 -49.65 -42.05
N PHE A 217 4.06 -50.64 -42.85
CA PHE A 217 4.03 -50.55 -44.31
C PHE A 217 4.00 -51.95 -44.95
N LEU A 218 3.64 -51.99 -46.24
CA LEU A 218 3.74 -53.19 -47.06
C LEU A 218 5.05 -53.17 -47.87
N ALA A 219 5.80 -54.27 -47.82
CA ALA A 219 7.08 -54.38 -48.50
C ALA A 219 6.93 -54.39 -50.03
N SER A 220 7.92 -53.81 -50.70
CA SER A 220 8.10 -53.98 -52.14
C SER A 220 8.89 -55.25 -52.45
N GLU A 221 8.71 -55.80 -53.65
CA GLU A 221 9.46 -56.99 -54.09
C GLU A 221 10.98 -56.75 -53.99
N GLY A 222 11.69 -57.62 -53.29
CA GLY A 222 13.15 -57.53 -53.16
C GLY A 222 13.64 -56.52 -52.13
N GLN A 223 12.75 -55.82 -51.42
CA GLN A 223 13.13 -54.87 -50.38
C GLN A 223 13.87 -55.60 -49.26
N ASN A 224 15.02 -55.08 -48.82
CA ASN A 224 15.81 -55.68 -47.74
C ASN A 224 16.21 -54.67 -46.66
N ASN A 225 15.69 -53.44 -46.76
CA ASN A 225 15.91 -52.41 -45.76
C ASN A 225 14.76 -51.40 -45.73
N PHE A 226 14.66 -50.68 -44.63
CA PHE A 226 13.79 -49.52 -44.48
C PHE A 226 14.32 -48.59 -43.39
N ASP A 227 13.95 -47.31 -43.49
CA ASP A 227 14.28 -46.29 -42.49
C ASP A 227 13.12 -46.10 -41.51
N ILE A 228 13.44 -45.89 -40.23
CA ILE A 228 12.49 -45.37 -39.24
C ILE A 228 12.79 -43.87 -38.94
N PRO A 229 11.82 -43.11 -38.40
CA PRO A 229 11.96 -41.65 -38.24
C PRO A 229 13.02 -41.20 -37.24
N HIS A 230 13.47 -42.09 -36.34
CA HIS A 230 14.39 -41.76 -35.26
C HIS A 230 15.55 -42.76 -35.19
N GLU A 231 16.76 -42.26 -34.93
CA GLU A 231 17.93 -43.08 -34.62
C GLU A 231 17.66 -44.03 -33.44
N VAL A 232 18.15 -45.26 -33.52
CA VAL A 232 18.05 -46.25 -32.46
C VAL A 232 19.34 -46.26 -31.65
N LEU A 233 19.25 -45.87 -30.38
CA LEU A 233 20.38 -45.87 -29.45
C LEU A 233 20.44 -47.18 -28.65
N THR A 234 21.58 -47.44 -27.99
CA THR A 234 21.82 -48.67 -27.22
C THR A 234 20.80 -48.94 -26.11
N ASN A 235 20.16 -47.89 -25.57
CA ASN A 235 19.20 -47.99 -24.47
C ASN A 235 17.74 -48.00 -24.94
N ASP A 236 17.49 -47.96 -26.25
CA ASP A 236 16.14 -48.01 -26.81
C ASP A 236 15.68 -49.46 -26.97
N ILE A 237 14.35 -49.66 -26.92
CA ILE A 237 13.74 -50.94 -27.24
C ILE A 237 13.10 -50.81 -28.62
N LEU A 238 13.58 -51.60 -29.58
CA LEU A 238 12.97 -51.70 -30.90
C LEU A 238 12.36 -53.10 -31.08
N LEU A 239 11.07 -53.13 -31.38
CA LEU A 239 10.33 -54.33 -31.76
C LEU A 239 9.95 -54.22 -33.24
N ILE A 240 10.17 -55.30 -33.99
CA ILE A 240 9.86 -55.36 -35.42
C ILE A 240 9.07 -56.63 -35.66
N TYR A 241 7.95 -56.49 -36.35
CA TYR A 241 7.05 -57.58 -36.69
C TYR A 241 6.99 -57.75 -38.20
N PHE A 242 7.10 -58.99 -38.65
CA PHE A 242 6.95 -59.42 -40.04
C PHE A 242 5.74 -60.35 -40.14
N ASN A 243 4.69 -59.94 -40.85
CA ASN A 243 3.42 -60.68 -40.94
C ASN A 243 2.89 -61.12 -39.55
N GLY A 244 3.04 -60.25 -38.55
CA GLY A 244 2.65 -60.50 -37.15
C GLY A 244 3.68 -61.26 -36.30
N LEU A 245 4.79 -61.75 -36.86
CA LEU A 245 5.85 -62.45 -36.12
C LEU A 245 6.95 -61.50 -35.69
N ASN A 246 7.29 -61.50 -34.40
CA ASN A 246 8.38 -60.67 -33.87
C ASN A 246 9.75 -61.17 -34.36
N LEU A 247 10.55 -60.26 -34.89
CA LEU A 247 11.90 -60.51 -35.36
C LEU A 247 12.93 -60.34 -34.24
N GLN A 248 14.01 -61.12 -34.28
CA GLN A 248 15.12 -61.02 -33.34
C GLN A 248 16.31 -60.26 -33.95
N LYS A 249 16.82 -59.26 -33.21
CA LYS A 249 18.00 -58.49 -33.61
C LYS A 249 19.23 -59.41 -33.74
N ASP A 250 20.07 -59.11 -34.72
CA ASP A 250 21.31 -59.83 -35.06
C ASP A 250 21.09 -61.28 -35.54
N ILE A 251 19.82 -61.70 -35.68
CA ILE A 251 19.41 -62.97 -36.30
C ILE A 251 18.57 -62.69 -37.55
N ASN A 252 17.49 -61.94 -37.37
CA ASN A 252 16.52 -61.63 -38.42
C ASN A 252 16.66 -60.20 -38.95
N TYR A 253 17.35 -59.32 -38.26
CA TYR A 253 17.60 -57.96 -38.73
C TYR A 253 18.82 -57.35 -38.06
N SER A 254 19.41 -56.34 -38.70
CA SER A 254 20.46 -55.50 -38.13
C SER A 254 20.07 -54.03 -38.21
N ILE A 255 20.69 -53.21 -37.35
CA ILE A 255 20.40 -51.78 -37.23
C ILE A 255 21.66 -50.98 -37.53
N SER A 256 21.55 -49.97 -38.38
CA SER A 256 22.56 -48.94 -38.57
C SER A 256 21.91 -47.57 -38.45
N ASN A 257 22.11 -46.90 -37.31
CA ASN A 257 21.48 -45.62 -36.97
C ASN A 257 19.94 -45.72 -37.04
N LYS A 258 19.32 -45.26 -38.12
CA LYS A 258 17.86 -45.30 -38.37
C LYS A 258 17.43 -46.34 -39.40
N THR A 259 18.39 -46.99 -40.05
CA THR A 259 18.13 -47.95 -41.13
C THR A 259 18.11 -49.36 -40.57
N ILE A 260 17.02 -50.08 -40.81
CA ILE A 260 16.84 -51.47 -40.46
C ILE A 260 17.11 -52.31 -41.70
N THR A 261 18.00 -53.29 -41.59
CA THR A 261 18.26 -54.26 -42.65
C THR A 261 17.64 -55.61 -42.28
N THR A 262 16.86 -56.18 -43.18
CA THR A 262 16.17 -57.47 -43.02
C THR A 262 16.58 -58.42 -44.15
N PRO A 263 16.26 -59.73 -44.07
CA PRO A 263 16.22 -60.59 -45.24
C PRO A 263 15.35 -59.97 -46.35
N THR A 264 15.59 -60.41 -47.58
CA THR A 264 14.82 -60.00 -48.75
C THR A 264 13.33 -60.29 -48.54
N LEU A 265 12.52 -59.24 -48.59
CA LEU A 265 11.08 -59.26 -48.40
C LEU A 265 10.38 -59.49 -49.75
N THR A 266 9.20 -60.10 -49.68
CA THR A 266 8.32 -60.30 -50.84
C THR A 266 7.26 -59.21 -50.91
N LYS A 267 6.77 -58.93 -52.11
CA LYS A 267 5.74 -57.91 -52.30
C LYS A 267 4.49 -58.23 -51.49
N GLY A 268 4.09 -57.29 -50.63
CA GLY A 268 2.89 -57.41 -49.81
C GLY A 268 3.12 -57.97 -48.40
N ASP A 269 4.36 -58.30 -48.03
CA ASP A 269 4.71 -58.60 -46.65
C ASP A 269 4.43 -57.38 -45.76
N GLU A 270 3.75 -57.60 -44.63
CA GLU A 270 3.43 -56.56 -43.66
C GLU A 270 4.59 -56.39 -42.66
N ILE A 271 5.14 -55.19 -42.64
CA ILE A 271 6.14 -54.78 -41.65
C ILE A 271 5.50 -53.80 -40.68
N SER A 272 5.61 -54.09 -39.39
CA SER A 272 5.25 -53.18 -38.30
C SER A 272 6.42 -53.01 -37.35
N TRP A 273 6.60 -51.81 -36.80
CA TRP A 273 7.67 -51.56 -35.83
C TRP A 273 7.19 -50.66 -34.69
N ILE A 274 7.81 -50.86 -33.52
CA ILE A 274 7.59 -50.07 -32.30
C ILE A 274 8.97 -49.72 -31.73
N LEU A 275 9.27 -48.44 -31.64
CA LEU A 275 10.47 -47.92 -30.98
C LEU A 275 10.06 -47.24 -29.67
N ILE A 276 10.61 -47.72 -28.57
CA ILE A 276 10.42 -47.16 -27.22
C ILE A 276 11.74 -46.50 -26.83
N LYS A 277 11.71 -45.18 -26.65
CA LYS A 277 12.85 -44.39 -26.20
C LYS A 277 12.64 -43.94 -24.75
N ASN A 278 13.64 -44.16 -23.91
CA ASN A 278 13.66 -43.66 -22.53
C ASN A 278 14.29 -42.26 -22.48
N GLY A 279 13.51 -41.26 -22.05
CA GLY A 279 14.01 -39.90 -21.80
C GLY A 279 13.61 -38.87 -22.86
N ILE A 280 14.08 -37.63 -22.64
CA ILE A 280 13.77 -36.44 -23.46
C ILE A 280 14.44 -36.61 -24.83
N LEU A 281 13.65 -36.51 -25.90
CA LEU A 281 14.16 -36.34 -27.26
C LEU A 281 14.96 -35.03 -27.31
N GLN A 282 16.27 -35.10 -27.50
CA GLN A 282 17.06 -33.94 -27.91
C GLN A 282 16.86 -33.66 -29.40
#